data_AF-A0A3D4KC90-F1
#
_entry.id   AF-A0A3D4KC90-F1
#
_cell.length_a   1.000
_cell.length_b   1.000
_cell.length_c   1.000
_cell.angle_alpha   90.00
_cell.angle_beta   90.00
_cell.angle_gamma   90.00
#
_symmetry.space_group_name_H-M   'P 1'
#
loop_
_entity.id
_entity.type
_entity.pdbx_description
1 polymer ?
#
loop_
_entity_poly.entity_id
_entity_poly.type
_entity_poly.pdbx_seq_one_letter_code
_entity_poly.pdbx_strand_id
1 'polypeptide(L)'
;VKTSPLKGSPTLFEEKNEAALAVLKNTMEDFYDYFVDVTAKNRKLKKEEVLKLADGRIYSGKKAVEYKLIDELGTEKDALKWLQTKKNIDEDLEVKDISLEKKKPALEELLGAISKNMSKIFDFGTISEKYQFQGLKL
;
A
#
# COMPACT_ATOMS: atom_id res chain seq x y z
N VAL A 1 14.98 -15.81 -28.13
CA VAL A 1 14.52 -15.07 -29.33
C VAL A 1 13.70 -13.86 -28.91
N LYS A 2 14.17 -12.63 -29.19
CA LYS A 2 13.37 -11.41 -29.03
C LYS A 2 12.42 -11.32 -30.23
N THR A 3 11.12 -11.15 -29.99
CA THR A 3 10.07 -11.17 -31.03
C THR A 3 9.72 -9.78 -31.58
N SER A 4 10.26 -8.71 -30.98
CA SER A 4 10.07 -7.33 -31.42
C SER A 4 11.21 -6.45 -30.88
N PRO A 5 11.62 -5.36 -31.56
CA PRO A 5 12.70 -4.46 -31.14
C PRO A 5 12.54 -3.87 -29.73
N LEU A 6 11.31 -3.78 -29.24
CA LEU A 6 10.96 -3.25 -27.92
C LEU A 6 10.88 -4.33 -26.83
N LYS A 7 10.90 -5.61 -27.21
CA LYS A 7 10.67 -6.71 -26.26
C LYS A 7 11.91 -6.93 -25.39
N GLY A 8 11.75 -6.65 -24.10
CA GLY A 8 12.81 -6.82 -23.11
C GLY A 8 13.79 -5.64 -23.04
N SER A 9 13.43 -4.48 -23.58
CA SER A 9 14.16 -3.21 -23.40
C SER A 9 13.38 -2.31 -22.43
N PRO A 10 14.01 -1.55 -21.52
CA PRO A 10 15.45 -1.29 -21.36
C PRO A 10 16.15 -2.38 -20.54
N THR A 11 17.39 -2.72 -20.89
CA THR A 11 18.26 -3.59 -20.06
C THR A 11 19.50 -2.83 -19.59
N LEU A 12 20.06 -3.23 -18.45
CA LEU A 12 21.28 -2.64 -17.89
C LEU A 12 22.54 -2.86 -18.74
N PHE A 13 22.54 -3.86 -19.64
CA PHE A 13 23.74 -4.35 -20.33
C PHE A 13 23.71 -4.15 -21.86
N GLU A 14 22.69 -3.50 -22.41
CA GLU A 14 22.60 -3.18 -23.85
C GLU A 14 22.73 -1.67 -24.07
N GLU A 15 23.29 -1.28 -25.21
CA GLU A 15 23.42 0.12 -25.61
C GLU A 15 22.02 0.77 -25.76
N LYS A 16 21.92 2.07 -25.46
CA LYS A 16 20.64 2.79 -25.41
C LYS A 16 19.88 2.66 -26.74
N ASN A 17 18.76 1.93 -26.72
CA ASN A 17 17.82 1.90 -27.83
C ASN A 17 16.99 3.20 -27.81
N GLU A 18 17.29 4.13 -28.73
CA GLU A 18 16.60 5.42 -28.83
C GLU A 18 15.10 5.28 -29.05
N ALA A 19 14.64 4.27 -29.81
CA ALA A 19 13.22 4.02 -30.02
C ALA A 19 12.52 3.56 -28.75
N ALA A 20 13.17 2.71 -27.93
CA ALA A 20 12.64 2.30 -26.64
C ALA A 20 12.59 3.47 -25.64
N LEU A 21 13.62 4.34 -25.64
CA LEU A 21 13.64 5.56 -24.83
C LEU A 21 12.56 6.55 -25.24
N ALA A 22 12.29 6.70 -26.55
CA ALA A 22 11.22 7.56 -27.04
C ALA A 22 9.84 7.06 -26.59
N VAL A 23 9.57 5.75 -26.67
CA VAL A 23 8.32 5.18 -26.17
C VAL A 23 8.16 5.40 -24.66
N LEU A 24 9.24 5.21 -23.89
CA LEU A 24 9.22 5.46 -22.45
C LEU A 24 8.96 6.93 -22.13
N LYS A 25 9.62 7.84 -22.86
CA LYS A 25 9.45 9.29 -22.71
C LYS A 25 8.01 9.72 -23.00
N ASN A 26 7.43 9.26 -24.11
CA ASN A 26 6.03 9.55 -24.44
C ASN A 26 5.09 9.03 -23.35
N THR A 27 5.34 7.82 -22.83
CA THR A 27 4.55 7.27 -21.74
C THR A 27 4.64 8.13 -20.47
N MET A 28 5.84 8.62 -20.13
CA MET A 28 6.04 9.54 -19.00
C MET A 28 5.35 10.89 -19.22
N GLU A 29 5.39 11.42 -20.44
CA GLU A 29 4.70 12.65 -20.83
C GLU A 29 3.19 12.49 -20.70
N ASP A 30 2.61 11.38 -21.15
CA ASP A 30 1.18 11.08 -20.99
C ASP A 30 0.76 11.05 -19.51
N PHE A 31 1.56 10.39 -18.65
CA PHE A 31 1.30 10.37 -17.21
C PHE A 31 1.45 11.74 -16.55
N TYR A 32 2.42 12.54 -17.02
CA TYR A 32 2.63 13.90 -16.54
C TYR A 32 1.45 14.80 -16.90
N ASP A 33 1.00 14.78 -18.15
CA ASP A 33 -0.13 15.57 -18.62
C ASP A 33 -1.41 15.18 -17.88
N TYR A 34 -1.64 13.87 -17.68
CA TYR A 34 -2.75 13.38 -16.87
C TYR A 34 -2.71 13.93 -15.43
N PHE A 35 -1.54 13.90 -14.78
CA PHE A 35 -1.38 14.43 -13.42
C PHE A 35 -1.70 15.93 -13.36
N VAL A 36 -1.20 16.71 -14.32
CA VAL A 36 -1.46 18.15 -14.42
C VAL A 36 -2.95 18.41 -14.61
N ASP A 37 -3.61 17.68 -15.50
CA ASP A 37 -5.04 17.85 -15.80
C ASP A 37 -5.92 17.51 -14.60
N VAL A 38 -5.64 16.39 -13.92
CA VAL A 38 -6.36 16.00 -12.69
C VAL A 38 -6.17 17.05 -11.59
N THR A 39 -4.96 17.57 -11.43
CA THR A 39 -4.67 18.59 -10.41
C THR A 39 -5.38 19.90 -10.74
N ALA A 40 -5.30 20.38 -11.97
CA ALA A 40 -5.97 21.60 -12.43
C ALA A 40 -7.49 21.51 -12.24
N LYS A 41 -8.09 20.38 -12.63
CA LYS A 41 -9.53 20.13 -12.48
C LYS A 41 -9.98 20.12 -11.01
N ASN A 42 -9.27 19.37 -10.15
CA ASN A 42 -9.66 19.25 -8.74
C ASN A 42 -9.44 20.54 -7.94
N ARG A 43 -8.34 21.26 -8.23
CA ARG A 43 -8.02 22.53 -7.55
C ARG A 43 -8.65 23.76 -8.21
N LYS A 44 -9.35 23.58 -9.34
CA LYS A 44 -9.96 24.65 -10.14
C LYS A 44 -8.93 25.73 -10.52
N LEU A 45 -7.71 25.30 -10.83
CA LEU A 45 -6.60 26.15 -11.26
C LEU A 45 -6.49 26.11 -12.78
N LYS A 46 -5.90 27.16 -13.38
CA LYS A 46 -5.56 27.11 -14.80
C LYS A 46 -4.43 26.12 -15.02
N LYS A 47 -4.48 25.38 -16.14
CA LYS A 47 -3.43 24.41 -16.50
C LYS A 47 -2.05 25.08 -16.52
N GLU A 48 -1.94 26.33 -17.00
CA GLU A 48 -0.66 27.05 -17.03
C GLU A 48 -0.08 27.34 -15.63
N GLU A 49 -0.94 27.53 -14.62
CA GLU A 49 -0.49 27.76 -13.24
C GLU A 49 0.03 26.45 -12.64
N VAL A 50 -0.66 25.34 -12.90
CA VAL A 50 -0.23 24.01 -12.44
C VAL A 50 1.08 23.60 -13.11
N LEU A 51 1.25 23.84 -14.42
CA LEU A 51 2.48 23.55 -15.15
C LEU A 51 3.71 24.27 -14.56
N LYS A 52 3.54 25.52 -14.10
CA LYS A 52 4.63 26.27 -13.44
C LYS A 52 5.04 25.69 -12.08
N LEU A 53 4.12 24.98 -11.41
CA LEU A 53 4.33 24.35 -10.12
C LEU A 53 4.73 22.87 -10.26
N ALA A 54 4.38 22.22 -11.36
CA ALA A 54 4.61 20.80 -11.62
C ALA A 54 5.98 20.56 -12.27
N ASP A 55 7.06 21.02 -11.62
CA ASP A 55 8.44 20.81 -12.07
C ASP A 55 9.21 19.75 -11.27
N GLY A 56 8.50 19.02 -10.40
CA GLY A 56 9.05 17.95 -9.57
C GLY A 56 9.68 18.42 -8.26
N ARG A 57 9.65 19.73 -7.95
CA ARG A 57 10.11 20.25 -6.66
C ARG A 57 9.15 19.88 -5.53
N ILE A 58 9.73 19.70 -4.34
CA ILE A 58 8.97 19.48 -3.11
C ILE A 58 8.64 20.84 -2.48
N TYR A 59 7.37 21.03 -2.11
CA TYR A 59 6.90 22.22 -1.42
C TYR A 59 6.64 21.94 0.05
N SER A 60 6.94 22.92 0.91
CA SER A 60 6.48 22.87 2.29
C SER A 60 4.97 23.10 2.37
N GLY A 61 4.34 22.62 3.43
CA GLY A 61 2.90 22.78 3.62
C GLY A 61 2.42 24.24 3.53
N LYS A 62 3.21 25.20 4.05
CA LYS A 62 2.90 26.64 3.96
C LYS A 62 2.81 27.11 2.50
N LYS A 63 3.81 26.76 1.69
CA LYS A 63 3.82 27.09 0.25
C LYS A 63 2.70 26.36 -0.49
N ALA A 64 2.38 25.14 -0.11
CA ALA A 64 1.30 24.37 -0.72
C ALA A 64 -0.07 25.04 -0.51
N VAL A 65 -0.32 25.67 0.65
CA VAL A 65 -1.53 26.49 0.86
C VAL A 65 -1.50 27.74 -0.02
N GLU A 66 -0.38 28.46 -0.06
CA GLU A 66 -0.23 29.67 -0.88
C GLU A 66 -0.50 29.40 -2.37
N TYR A 67 -0.03 28.24 -2.87
CA TYR A 67 -0.25 27.78 -4.24
C TYR A 67 -1.57 27.05 -4.46
N LYS A 68 -2.43 26.95 -3.43
CA LYS A 68 -3.73 26.26 -3.47
C LYS A 68 -3.62 24.78 -3.87
N LEU A 69 -2.48 24.16 -3.60
CA LEU A 69 -2.25 22.73 -3.78
C LEU A 69 -2.87 21.90 -2.65
N ILE A 70 -3.03 22.51 -1.47
CA ILE A 70 -3.78 21.98 -0.34
C ILE A 70 -4.75 23.05 0.17
N ASP A 71 -5.79 22.64 0.88
CA ASP A 71 -6.83 23.55 1.34
C ASP A 71 -6.39 24.30 2.60
N GLU A 72 -5.91 23.59 3.62
CA GLU A 72 -5.48 24.17 4.90
C GLU A 72 -4.35 23.35 5.54
N LEU A 73 -3.64 23.97 6.48
CA LEU A 73 -2.69 23.27 7.37
C LEU A 73 -3.36 22.94 8.68
N GLY A 74 -3.21 21.69 9.12
CA GLY A 74 -3.75 21.24 10.38
C GLY A 74 -3.21 19.87 10.79
N THR A 75 -3.69 19.43 11.94
CA THR A 75 -3.48 18.09 12.48
C THR A 75 -4.64 17.17 12.10
N GLU A 76 -4.53 15.89 12.44
CA GLU A 76 -5.61 14.93 12.28
C GLU A 76 -6.90 15.36 13.00
N LYS A 77 -6.78 15.95 14.21
CA LYS A 77 -7.92 16.48 14.96
C LYS A 77 -8.64 17.58 14.20
N ASP A 78 -7.90 18.43 13.49
CA ASP A 78 -8.48 19.49 12.67
C ASP A 78 -9.21 18.91 11.45
N ALA A 79 -8.68 17.84 10.85
CA ALA A 79 -9.34 17.13 9.76
C ALA A 79 -10.65 16.45 10.21
N LEU A 80 -10.67 15.81 11.39
CA LEU A 80 -11.90 15.24 11.97
C LEU A 80 -12.96 16.31 12.24
N LYS A 81 -12.56 17.43 12.84
CA LYS A 81 -13.45 18.57 13.06
C LYS A 81 -13.97 19.16 11.74
N TRP A 82 -13.14 19.23 10.71
CA TRP A 82 -13.56 19.66 9.38
C TRP A 82 -14.60 18.69 8.78
N LEU A 83 -14.43 17.39 8.94
CA LEU A 83 -15.39 16.37 8.49
C LEU A 83 -16.75 16.52 9.19
N GLN A 84 -16.75 16.66 10.52
CA GLN A 84 -17.97 16.88 11.30
C GLN A 84 -18.70 18.14 10.83
N THR A 85 -17.98 19.26 10.72
CA THR A 85 -18.58 20.58 10.40
C THR A 85 -18.98 20.74 8.94
N LYS A 86 -18.21 20.21 7.97
CA LYS A 86 -18.46 20.40 6.52
C LYS A 86 -19.25 19.28 5.88
N LYS A 87 -19.20 18.06 6.44
CA LYS A 87 -19.88 16.89 5.88
C LYS A 87 -21.03 16.38 6.76
N ASN A 88 -21.30 17.04 7.89
CA ASN A 88 -22.37 16.70 8.82
C ASN A 88 -22.28 15.24 9.28
N ILE A 89 -21.04 14.82 9.58
CA ILE A 89 -20.71 13.50 10.10
C ILE A 89 -20.87 13.55 11.61
N ASP A 90 -21.55 12.55 12.18
CA ASP A 90 -21.80 12.48 13.61
C ASP A 90 -20.49 12.41 14.41
N GLU A 91 -20.44 13.11 15.55
CA GLU A 91 -19.25 13.19 16.39
C GLU A 91 -18.97 11.87 17.11
N ASP A 92 -20.02 11.07 17.34
CA ASP A 92 -19.96 9.79 18.03
C ASP A 92 -19.51 8.61 17.14
N LEU A 93 -19.17 8.88 15.87
CA LEU A 93 -18.68 7.85 14.97
C LEU A 93 -17.30 7.35 15.39
N GLU A 94 -17.23 6.03 15.60
CA GLU A 94 -16.00 5.33 15.95
C GLU A 94 -14.98 5.42 14.81
N VAL A 95 -13.87 6.13 15.05
CA VAL A 95 -12.72 6.16 14.12
C VAL A 95 -11.96 4.85 14.25
N LYS A 96 -11.91 4.06 13.18
CA LYS A 96 -11.19 2.79 13.12
C LYS A 96 -9.95 2.90 12.25
N ASP A 97 -8.79 2.69 12.85
CA ASP A 97 -7.56 2.49 12.13
C ASP A 97 -7.58 1.11 11.46
N ILE A 98 -7.87 1.08 10.16
CA ILE A 98 -7.82 -0.14 9.38
C ILE A 98 -6.36 -0.40 8.99
N SER A 99 -5.68 -1.27 9.74
CA SER A 99 -4.44 -1.88 9.25
C SER A 99 -4.78 -2.89 8.17
N LEU A 100 -4.29 -2.67 6.95
CA LEU A 100 -4.37 -3.64 5.85
C LEU A 100 -3.39 -4.81 6.10
N GLU A 101 -3.51 -5.49 7.23
CA GLU A 101 -2.89 -6.81 7.35
C GLU A 101 -3.57 -7.73 6.36
N LYS A 102 -2.79 -8.27 5.40
CA LYS A 102 -3.25 -9.33 4.51
C LYS A 102 -3.70 -10.49 5.40
N LYS A 103 -5.01 -10.62 5.62
CA LYS A 103 -5.58 -11.82 6.24
C LYS A 103 -5.04 -13.02 5.46
N LYS A 104 -4.34 -13.91 6.15
CA LYS A 104 -3.85 -15.15 5.55
C LYS A 104 -5.03 -15.87 4.92
N PRO A 105 -4.86 -16.51 3.76
CA PRO A 105 -5.95 -17.24 3.13
C PRO A 105 -6.52 -18.26 4.12
N ALA A 106 -7.85 -18.40 4.15
CA ALA A 106 -8.54 -19.26 5.12
C ALA A 106 -7.99 -20.69 5.16
N LEU A 107 -7.44 -21.18 4.04
CA LEU A 107 -6.76 -22.46 3.97
C LEU A 107 -5.47 -22.52 4.81
N GLU A 108 -4.66 -21.46 4.85
CA GLU A 108 -3.43 -21.42 5.64
C GLU A 108 -3.73 -21.36 7.13
N GLU A 109 -4.78 -20.65 7.54
CA GLU A 109 -5.28 -20.62 8.91
C GLU A 109 -5.80 -22.01 9.34
N LEU A 110 -6.57 -22.66 8.47
CA LEU A 110 -7.11 -23.99 8.68
C LEU A 110 -6.01 -25.06 8.72
N LEU A 111 -5.06 -25.05 7.77
CA LEU A 111 -3.90 -25.96 7.76
C LEU A 111 -2.99 -25.72 8.96
N GLY A 112 -2.81 -24.46 9.38
CA GLY A 112 -2.11 -24.12 10.61
C GLY A 112 -2.79 -24.71 11.85
N ALA A 113 -4.11 -24.57 11.96
CA ALA A 113 -4.90 -25.15 13.05
C ALA A 113 -4.88 -26.68 13.06
N ILE A 114 -5.02 -27.32 11.90
CA ILE A 114 -4.93 -28.78 11.75
C ILE A 114 -3.53 -29.27 12.13
N SER A 115 -2.46 -28.66 11.61
CA SER A 115 -1.09 -29.11 11.91
C SER A 115 -0.76 -28.98 13.39
N LYS A 116 -1.21 -27.91 14.06
CA LYS A 116 -1.02 -27.68 15.50
C LYS A 116 -1.80 -28.67 16.38
N ASN A 117 -2.98 -29.11 15.94
CA ASN A 117 -3.75 -30.14 16.65
C ASN A 117 -3.20 -31.55 16.37
N MET A 118 -2.74 -31.80 15.15
CA MET A 118 -2.04 -33.04 14.77
C MET A 118 -0.74 -33.20 15.56
N SER A 119 0.09 -32.16 15.69
CA SER A 119 1.32 -32.25 16.47
C SER A 119 1.07 -32.62 17.94
N LYS A 120 -0.05 -32.17 18.53
CA LYS A 120 -0.46 -32.56 19.89
C LYS A 120 -0.93 -34.02 19.99
N ILE A 121 -1.52 -34.56 18.94
CA ILE A 121 -2.00 -35.96 18.89
C ILE A 121 -0.84 -36.90 18.53
N PHE A 122 0.17 -36.44 17.81
CA PHE A 122 1.37 -37.23 17.52
C PHE A 122 2.43 -37.15 18.64
N ASP A 123 2.27 -36.25 19.62
CA ASP A 123 3.05 -36.22 20.88
C ASP A 123 2.57 -37.27 21.91
N PHE A 124 1.85 -38.32 21.46
CA PHE A 124 1.38 -39.48 22.25
C PHE A 124 2.51 -40.45 22.64
N GLY A 125 3.73 -39.94 22.89
CA GLY A 125 4.90 -40.72 23.30
C GLY A 125 5.11 -40.87 24.81
N THR A 126 4.34 -40.19 25.66
CA THR A 126 4.67 -40.05 27.10
C THR A 126 3.72 -40.78 28.05
N ILE A 127 3.19 -41.95 27.67
CA ILE A 127 2.32 -42.77 28.55
C ILE A 127 2.92 -44.14 28.91
N SER A 128 4.06 -44.57 28.36
CA SER A 128 4.56 -45.95 28.58
C SER A 128 5.50 -46.20 29.78
N GLU A 129 5.82 -45.24 30.67
CA GLU A 129 6.82 -45.52 31.73
C GLU A 129 6.41 -45.15 33.18
N LYS A 130 5.11 -44.98 33.45
CA LYS A 130 4.58 -44.84 34.82
C LYS A 130 3.92 -46.10 35.41
N TYR A 131 3.97 -47.24 34.72
CA TYR A 131 3.36 -48.50 35.16
C TYR A 131 4.38 -49.60 35.54
N GLN A 132 5.49 -49.26 36.23
CA GLN A 132 6.39 -50.26 36.82
C GLN A 132 6.54 -50.23 38.35
N PHE A 133 5.78 -49.41 39.07
CA PHE A 133 5.78 -49.43 40.54
C PHE A 133 4.37 -49.42 41.10
N GLN A 134 3.72 -50.58 41.14
CA GLN A 134 2.89 -51.08 42.25
C GLN A 134 2.21 -52.41 41.85
N GLY A 135 2.73 -53.52 42.40
CA GLY A 135 2.15 -54.86 42.25
C GLY A 135 3.13 -55.95 42.68
N LEU A 136 3.09 -56.28 43.97
CA LEU A 136 3.87 -57.23 44.77
C LEU A 136 4.58 -58.43 44.08
N LYS A 137 5.83 -58.62 44.52
CA LYS A 137 6.48 -59.93 44.72
C LYS A 137 5.65 -60.82 45.67
N LEU A 138 5.63 -62.12 45.38
CA LEU A 138 6.04 -63.09 46.41
C LEU A 138 7.57 -63.03 46.51
#